data_AF-A0A359BM64-F1
#
_entry.id   AF-A0A359BM64-F1
#
_cell.length_a   1.000
_cell.length_b   1.000
_cell.length_c   1.000
_cell.angle_alpha   90.00
_cell.angle_beta   90.00
_cell.angle_gamma   90.00
#
_symmetry.space_group_name_H-M   'P 1'
#
loop_
_entity.id
_entity.type
_entity.pdbx_description
1 polymer ?
#
loop_
_entity_poly.entity_id
_entity_poly.type
_entity_poly.pdbx_seq_one_letter_code
_entity_poly.pdbx_strand_id
1 'polypeptide(L)'
;MKKNIVGFWGYPDPEIIKNVKLEYPNAEWVDLDVDFNAEDKYILPDAYCKIIKNIINNSFKFNPVKILAPIGKEKCDSGWFAAKLLKEYGFNVIETIYEQKEHRNPINICSSNLPLFQKVDTVMNNIITPKQFNLPQTKAQFGFWGVPPNDMEILNLFPDNTHVYGWIRCVEAETPADIDLEMTIDEDVPTVFYSQSFCAKSQLAKYLANKYNGLYIDIDDYASNSIKAKIEAFLRLR
;
A
#
# COMPACT_ATOMS: atom_id res chain seq x y z
N MET A 1 -25.77 9.33 17.57
CA MET A 1 -25.81 8.06 16.82
C MET A 1 -24.37 7.59 16.65
N LYS A 2 -24.05 6.31 16.86
CA LYS A 2 -22.70 5.82 16.53
C LYS A 2 -22.49 6.01 15.02
N LYS A 3 -21.38 6.64 14.63
CA LYS A 3 -21.00 6.80 13.22
C LYS A 3 -20.72 5.39 12.67
N ASN A 4 -21.32 5.05 11.53
CA ASN A 4 -21.02 3.79 10.86
C ASN A 4 -19.58 3.86 10.34
N ILE A 5 -18.81 2.80 10.55
CA ILE A 5 -17.46 2.66 10.00
C ILE A 5 -17.50 1.55 8.95
N VAL A 6 -17.01 1.82 7.75
CA VAL A 6 -16.70 0.82 6.73
C VAL A 6 -15.19 0.64 6.71
N GLY A 7 -14.74 -0.58 7.00
CA GLY A 7 -13.33 -0.94 6.90
C GLY A 7 -12.98 -1.41 5.50
N PHE A 8 -11.75 -1.21 5.07
CA PHE A 8 -11.21 -1.82 3.86
C PHE A 8 -9.71 -2.07 4.01
N TRP A 9 -9.07 -2.73 3.05
CA TRP A 9 -7.61 -2.74 2.90
C TRP A 9 -7.24 -2.86 1.43
N GLY A 10 -6.01 -2.50 1.07
CA GLY A 10 -5.56 -2.58 -0.32
C GLY A 10 -6.49 -1.83 -1.29
N TYR A 11 -6.82 -2.44 -2.43
CA TYR A 11 -7.65 -1.82 -3.47
C TYR A 11 -8.93 -2.63 -3.73
N PRO A 12 -10.07 -2.29 -3.09
CA PRO A 12 -11.35 -2.93 -3.38
C PRO A 12 -11.89 -2.59 -4.77
N ASP A 13 -12.71 -3.48 -5.32
CA ASP A 13 -13.41 -3.25 -6.58
C ASP A 13 -14.20 -1.92 -6.52
N PRO A 14 -13.94 -0.95 -7.42
CA PRO A 14 -14.62 0.35 -7.45
C PRO A 14 -16.15 0.26 -7.52
N GLU A 15 -16.72 -0.73 -8.21
CA GLU A 15 -18.19 -0.88 -8.25
C GLU A 15 -18.74 -1.35 -6.90
N ILE A 16 -18.00 -2.16 -6.16
CA ILE A 16 -18.37 -2.56 -4.80
C ILE A 16 -18.26 -1.36 -3.85
N ILE A 17 -17.21 -0.54 -3.96
CA ILE A 17 -17.07 0.71 -3.20
C ILE A 17 -18.31 1.59 -3.42
N LYS A 18 -18.70 1.80 -4.67
CA LYS A 18 -19.88 2.61 -5.06
C LYS A 18 -21.16 2.06 -4.44
N ASN A 19 -21.39 0.75 -4.52
CA ASN A 19 -22.59 0.12 -3.92
C ASN A 19 -22.63 0.30 -2.40
N VAL A 20 -21.50 0.12 -1.71
CA VAL A 20 -21.42 0.27 -0.25
C VAL A 20 -21.56 1.75 0.17
N LYS A 21 -21.07 2.69 -0.63
CA LYS A 21 -21.34 4.13 -0.41
C LYS A 21 -22.82 4.47 -0.51
N LEU A 22 -23.57 3.81 -1.38
CA LEU A 22 -25.04 3.99 -1.46
C LEU A 22 -25.75 3.37 -0.26
N GLU A 23 -25.28 2.23 0.24
CA GLU A 23 -25.82 1.55 1.41
C GLU A 23 -25.52 2.31 2.72
N TYR A 24 -24.32 2.90 2.82
CA TYR A 24 -23.85 3.65 3.99
C TYR A 24 -23.33 5.05 3.61
N PRO A 25 -24.20 5.99 3.20
CA PRO A 25 -23.81 7.29 2.63
C PRO A 25 -23.05 8.20 3.59
N ASN A 26 -23.20 8.01 4.90
CA ASN A 26 -22.54 8.81 5.94
C ASN A 26 -21.47 8.03 6.72
N ALA A 27 -21.05 6.87 6.23
CA ALA A 27 -20.03 6.08 6.90
C ALA A 27 -18.64 6.74 6.81
N GLU A 28 -17.88 6.59 7.87
CA GLU A 28 -16.43 6.78 7.84
C GLU A 28 -15.78 5.59 7.15
N TRP A 29 -14.84 5.84 6.27
CA TRP A 29 -14.06 4.80 5.61
C TRP A 29 -12.68 4.75 6.25
N VAL A 30 -12.29 3.57 6.72
CA VAL A 30 -11.03 3.37 7.45
C VAL A 30 -10.24 2.29 6.73
N ASP A 31 -9.01 2.62 6.34
CA ASP A 31 -8.06 1.63 5.86
C ASP A 31 -7.52 0.84 7.05
N LEU A 32 -7.92 -0.42 7.14
CA LEU A 32 -7.59 -1.31 8.24
C LEU A 32 -6.12 -1.76 8.19
N ASP A 33 -5.39 -1.54 7.10
CA ASP A 33 -3.96 -1.90 7.04
C ASP A 33 -3.00 -0.85 7.62
N VAL A 34 -3.51 0.34 7.98
CA VAL A 34 -2.77 1.41 8.66
C VAL A 34 -2.51 1.08 10.13
N ASP A 35 -1.31 1.41 10.64
CA ASP A 35 -1.00 1.25 12.06
C ASP A 35 -1.70 2.34 12.90
N PHE A 36 -2.86 2.00 13.47
CA PHE A 36 -3.56 2.84 14.45
C PHE A 36 -3.15 2.55 15.90
N ASN A 37 -2.04 1.84 16.13
CA ASN A 37 -1.62 1.36 17.43
C ASN A 37 -2.77 0.63 18.16
N ALA A 38 -3.43 -0.29 17.45
CA ALA A 38 -4.47 -1.14 18.02
C ALA A 38 -3.84 -2.21 18.93
N GLU A 39 -4.52 -2.55 20.01
CA GLU A 39 -4.10 -3.63 20.91
C GLU A 39 -4.00 -4.96 20.15
N ASP A 40 -2.88 -5.68 20.32
CA ASP A 40 -2.69 -6.98 19.72
C ASP A 40 -3.69 -8.00 20.28
N LYS A 41 -4.45 -8.64 19.39
CA LYS A 41 -5.41 -9.67 19.76
C LYS A 41 -4.80 -11.06 19.87
N TYR A 42 -3.51 -11.22 19.55
CA TYR A 42 -2.79 -12.49 19.58
C TYR A 42 -3.48 -13.59 18.76
N ILE A 43 -4.22 -13.20 17.72
CA ILE A 43 -4.89 -14.10 16.76
C ILE A 43 -3.87 -14.63 15.76
N LEU A 44 -2.87 -13.81 15.41
CA LEU A 44 -1.81 -14.13 14.47
C LEU A 44 -0.49 -14.35 15.24
N PRO A 45 0.47 -15.12 14.68
CA PRO A 45 1.80 -15.27 15.28
C PRO A 45 2.52 -13.93 15.47
N ASP A 46 3.47 -13.89 16.40
CA ASP A 46 4.30 -12.71 16.65
C ASP A 46 5.08 -12.30 15.39
N ALA A 47 5.75 -13.27 14.77
CA ALA A 47 6.47 -13.11 13.51
C ALA A 47 5.51 -13.33 12.32
N TYR A 48 4.79 -12.27 11.95
CA TYR A 48 3.84 -12.29 10.85
C TYR A 48 3.77 -10.91 10.18
N CYS A 49 3.24 -10.85 8.96
CA CYS A 49 3.12 -9.60 8.22
C CYS A 49 2.38 -8.53 9.03
N LYS A 50 3.07 -7.43 9.39
CA LYS A 50 2.54 -6.34 10.22
C LYS A 50 1.26 -5.72 9.65
N ILE A 51 1.19 -5.53 8.34
CA ILE A 51 -0.02 -5.05 7.62
C ILE A 51 -1.23 -5.94 7.92
N ILE A 52 -1.05 -7.27 7.94
CA ILE A 52 -2.16 -8.19 8.22
C ILE A 52 -2.50 -8.19 9.71
N LYS A 53 -1.51 -8.03 10.60
CA LYS A 53 -1.75 -7.81 12.03
C LYS A 53 -2.59 -6.54 12.25
N ASN A 54 -2.27 -5.44 11.55
CA ASN A 54 -3.06 -4.20 11.59
C ASN A 54 -4.50 -4.48 11.15
N ILE A 55 -4.71 -5.16 10.01
CA ILE A 55 -6.06 -5.49 9.51
C ILE A 55 -6.90 -6.19 10.57
N ILE A 56 -6.36 -7.24 11.19
CA ILE A 56 -7.07 -7.99 12.23
C ILE A 56 -7.33 -7.10 13.46
N ASN A 57 -6.29 -6.50 14.03
CA ASN A 57 -6.41 -5.74 15.28
C ASN A 57 -7.31 -4.51 15.11
N ASN A 58 -7.21 -3.81 13.98
CA ASN A 58 -8.05 -2.66 13.65
C ASN A 58 -9.51 -3.05 13.43
N SER A 59 -9.78 -4.23 12.85
CA SER A 59 -11.15 -4.72 12.72
C SER A 59 -11.85 -4.83 14.09
N PHE A 60 -11.16 -5.37 15.10
CA PHE A 60 -11.67 -5.43 16.48
C PHE A 60 -11.74 -4.06 17.15
N LYS A 61 -10.76 -3.17 16.91
CA LYS A 61 -10.73 -1.82 17.48
C LYS A 61 -11.91 -0.97 17.00
N PHE A 62 -12.14 -0.94 15.69
CA PHE A 62 -13.15 -0.07 15.07
C PHE A 62 -14.53 -0.73 14.99
N ASN A 63 -14.60 -2.06 14.99
CA ASN A 63 -15.83 -2.83 14.85
C ASN A 63 -16.71 -2.33 13.69
N PRO A 64 -16.19 -2.32 12.44
CA PRO A 64 -16.86 -1.75 11.30
C PRO A 64 -18.16 -2.50 10.98
N VAL A 65 -19.15 -1.77 10.47
CA VAL A 65 -20.45 -2.36 10.06
C VAL A 65 -20.32 -3.21 8.79
N LYS A 66 -19.25 -2.98 8.03
CA LYS A 66 -18.90 -3.68 6.80
C LYS A 66 -17.40 -3.59 6.54
N ILE A 67 -16.81 -4.65 5.99
CA ILE A 67 -15.40 -4.70 5.60
C ILE A 67 -15.33 -5.07 4.12
N LEU A 68 -14.58 -4.30 3.33
CA LEU A 68 -14.26 -4.65 1.94
C LEU A 68 -12.86 -5.27 1.89
N ALA A 69 -12.80 -6.50 1.40
CA ALA A 69 -11.64 -7.37 1.50
C ALA A 69 -11.15 -7.80 0.12
N PRO A 70 -10.17 -7.12 -0.49
CA PRO A 70 -9.48 -7.63 -1.68
C PRO A 70 -8.81 -8.97 -1.41
N ILE A 71 -9.08 -9.94 -2.29
CA ILE A 71 -8.56 -11.32 -2.21
C ILE A 71 -7.97 -11.83 -3.54
N GLY A 72 -7.98 -11.03 -4.61
CA GLY A 72 -7.39 -11.38 -5.89
C GLY A 72 -5.89 -11.10 -5.96
N LYS A 73 -5.31 -11.16 -7.16
CA LYS A 73 -3.89 -10.86 -7.42
C LYS A 73 -3.47 -9.44 -7.03
N GLU A 74 -4.43 -8.53 -6.87
CA GLU A 74 -4.20 -7.20 -6.32
C GLU A 74 -3.81 -7.21 -4.82
N LYS A 75 -4.02 -8.34 -4.13
CA LYS A 75 -3.60 -8.59 -2.74
C LYS A 75 -2.85 -9.93 -2.65
N CYS A 76 -2.35 -10.24 -1.45
CA CYS A 76 -1.69 -11.51 -1.15
C CYS A 76 -2.64 -12.49 -0.46
N ASP A 77 -2.27 -13.78 -0.45
CA ASP A 77 -3.01 -14.84 0.26
C ASP A 77 -3.24 -14.52 1.74
N SER A 78 -2.31 -13.81 2.39
CA SER A 78 -2.51 -13.40 3.78
C SER A 78 -3.71 -12.46 3.96
N GLY A 79 -4.03 -11.63 2.96
CA GLY A 79 -5.25 -10.81 2.92
C GLY A 79 -6.51 -11.66 2.74
N TRP A 80 -6.43 -12.68 1.89
CA TRP A 80 -7.52 -13.67 1.75
C TRP A 80 -7.78 -14.44 3.06
N PHE A 81 -6.73 -14.90 3.73
CA PHE A 81 -6.85 -15.59 5.01
C PHE A 81 -7.42 -14.67 6.10
N ALA A 82 -7.02 -13.39 6.12
CA ALA A 82 -7.59 -12.40 7.04
C ALA A 82 -9.11 -12.22 6.81
N ALA A 83 -9.55 -12.13 5.55
CA ALA A 83 -10.98 -12.06 5.21
C ALA A 83 -11.75 -13.27 5.76
N LYS A 84 -11.21 -14.48 5.57
CA LYS A 84 -11.82 -15.71 6.07
C LYS A 84 -11.91 -15.73 7.59
N LEU A 85 -10.83 -15.39 8.29
CA LEU A 85 -10.82 -15.35 9.76
C LEU A 85 -11.82 -14.33 10.31
N LEU A 86 -11.85 -13.11 9.76
CA LEU A 86 -12.79 -12.09 10.20
C LEU A 86 -14.27 -12.51 10.02
N LYS A 87 -14.60 -13.24 8.95
CA LYS A 87 -15.94 -13.85 8.80
C LYS A 87 -16.25 -14.84 9.92
N GLU A 88 -15.32 -15.72 10.28
CA GLU A 88 -15.49 -16.68 11.39
C GLU A 88 -15.65 -15.97 12.74
N TYR A 89 -15.02 -14.81 12.92
CA TYR A 89 -15.22 -13.95 14.09
C TYR A 89 -16.52 -13.11 14.04
N GLY A 90 -17.35 -13.28 13.00
CA GLY A 90 -18.66 -12.65 12.89
C GLY A 90 -18.68 -11.26 12.25
N PHE A 91 -17.58 -10.81 11.65
CA PHE A 91 -17.57 -9.55 10.90
C PHE A 91 -18.31 -9.69 9.57
N ASN A 92 -18.97 -8.61 9.15
CA ASN A 92 -19.62 -8.52 7.84
C ASN A 92 -18.58 -8.18 6.76
N VAL A 93 -17.93 -9.20 6.21
CA VAL A 93 -16.86 -9.06 5.21
C VAL A 93 -17.39 -9.35 3.81
N ILE A 94 -17.21 -8.40 2.90
CA ILE A 94 -17.40 -8.57 1.45
C ILE A 94 -16.02 -8.78 0.83
N GLU A 95 -15.80 -9.97 0.27
CA GLU A 95 -14.62 -10.23 -0.54
C GLU A 95 -14.78 -9.58 -1.92
N THR A 96 -13.69 -8.99 -2.42
CA THR A 96 -13.65 -8.27 -3.70
C THR A 96 -12.45 -8.73 -4.51
N ILE A 97 -12.55 -8.68 -5.83
CA ILE A 97 -11.45 -9.03 -6.75
C ILE A 97 -11.41 -7.96 -7.85
N TYR A 98 -10.24 -7.37 -8.08
CA TYR A 98 -10.08 -6.33 -9.11
C TYR A 98 -8.75 -6.50 -9.86
N GLU A 99 -8.80 -7.32 -10.91
CA GLU A 99 -7.62 -7.72 -11.68
C GLU A 99 -7.53 -7.13 -13.09
N GLN A 100 -8.27 -6.04 -13.36
CA GLN A 100 -8.25 -5.40 -14.68
C GLN A 100 -6.89 -4.74 -14.95
N LYS A 101 -6.45 -4.79 -16.22
CA LYS A 101 -5.15 -4.27 -16.67
C LYS A 101 -5.22 -3.46 -17.96
N GLU A 102 -6.38 -3.40 -18.59
CA GLU A 102 -6.53 -2.88 -19.96
C GLU A 102 -6.53 -1.36 -19.99
N HIS A 103 -7.07 -0.73 -18.94
CA HIS A 103 -7.21 0.71 -18.86
C HIS A 103 -6.36 1.23 -17.71
N ARG A 104 -5.22 1.84 -18.08
CA ARG A 104 -4.33 2.53 -17.15
C ARG A 104 -4.66 4.01 -17.14
N ASN A 105 -4.97 4.54 -15.97
CA ASN A 105 -5.03 5.98 -15.79
C ASN A 105 -3.63 6.61 -15.90
N PRO A 106 -3.55 7.90 -16.29
CA PRO A 106 -2.28 8.61 -16.34
C PRO A 106 -1.63 8.70 -14.96
N ILE A 107 -0.31 8.56 -14.91
CA ILE A 107 0.49 8.75 -13.70
C ILE A 107 0.78 10.25 -13.54
N ASN A 108 0.19 10.88 -12.52
CA ASN A 108 0.27 12.31 -12.24
C ASN A 108 0.88 12.62 -10.87
N ILE A 109 0.70 11.74 -9.88
CA ILE A 109 1.15 11.87 -8.49
C ILE A 109 2.53 11.20 -8.33
N CYS A 110 2.70 9.95 -8.74
CA CYS A 110 3.94 9.19 -8.55
C CYS A 110 5.16 9.84 -9.23
N SER A 111 4.96 10.59 -10.31
CA SER A 111 6.00 11.31 -11.08
C SER A 111 6.03 12.83 -10.83
N SER A 112 5.23 13.32 -9.87
CA SER A 112 5.16 14.74 -9.52
C SER A 112 6.39 15.24 -8.75
N ASN A 113 6.43 16.53 -8.43
CA ASN A 113 7.39 17.16 -7.53
C ASN A 113 6.96 17.15 -6.04
N LEU A 114 5.93 16.39 -5.65
CA LEU A 114 5.56 16.27 -4.23
C LEU A 114 6.62 15.49 -3.44
N PRO A 115 6.83 15.79 -2.14
CA PRO A 115 7.59 14.94 -1.24
C PRO A 115 7.12 13.48 -1.29
N LEU A 116 8.04 12.53 -1.18
CA LEU A 116 7.74 11.11 -1.38
C LEU A 116 6.62 10.60 -0.45
N PHE A 117 6.66 11.00 0.83
CA PHE A 117 5.59 10.72 1.79
C PHE A 117 4.22 11.17 1.25
N GLN A 118 4.15 12.42 0.78
CA GLN A 118 2.90 13.00 0.29
C GLN A 118 2.42 12.33 -0.98
N LYS A 119 3.31 11.87 -1.86
CA LYS A 119 2.93 11.07 -3.04
C LYS A 119 2.21 9.80 -2.62
N VAL A 120 2.84 9.00 -1.76
CA VAL A 120 2.27 7.71 -1.33
C VAL A 120 0.97 7.92 -0.58
N ASP A 121 0.94 8.84 0.39
CA ASP A 121 -0.27 9.18 1.14
C ASP A 121 -1.41 9.67 0.23
N THR A 122 -1.11 10.54 -0.74
CA THR A 122 -2.12 11.04 -1.70
C THR A 122 -2.69 9.90 -2.54
N VAL A 123 -1.85 8.98 -3.06
CA VAL A 123 -2.33 7.84 -3.85
C VAL A 123 -3.23 6.94 -2.99
N MET A 124 -2.84 6.60 -1.77
CA MET A 124 -3.64 5.74 -0.88
C MET A 124 -4.97 6.41 -0.48
N ASN A 125 -4.94 7.69 -0.13
CA ASN A 125 -6.15 8.46 0.21
C ASN A 125 -7.11 8.64 -0.98
N ASN A 126 -6.65 8.38 -2.21
CA ASN A 126 -7.46 8.49 -3.42
C ASN A 126 -8.28 7.22 -3.73
N ILE A 127 -8.02 6.09 -3.06
CA ILE A 127 -8.64 4.79 -3.38
C ILE A 127 -10.17 4.84 -3.22
N ILE A 128 -10.64 5.33 -2.07
CA ILE A 128 -12.08 5.33 -1.77
C ILE A 128 -12.81 6.46 -2.50
N THR A 129 -12.20 7.65 -2.56
CA THR A 129 -12.81 8.83 -3.17
C THR A 129 -11.84 9.44 -4.17
N PRO A 130 -11.82 8.91 -5.41
CA PRO A 130 -10.91 9.36 -6.44
C PRO A 130 -11.07 10.85 -6.76
N LYS A 131 -9.94 11.53 -6.86
CA LYS A 131 -9.77 12.91 -7.29
C LYS A 131 -8.74 12.95 -8.41
N GLN A 132 -8.94 13.90 -9.32
CA GLN A 132 -7.95 14.22 -10.34
C GLN A 132 -6.99 15.27 -9.80
N PHE A 133 -5.71 15.09 -10.14
CA PHE A 133 -4.64 15.98 -9.72
C PHE A 133 -3.90 16.50 -10.94
N ASN A 134 -3.63 17.80 -10.97
CA ASN A 134 -2.76 18.42 -11.94
C ASN A 134 -1.53 18.96 -11.20
N LEU A 135 -0.50 18.11 -11.09
CA LEU A 135 0.71 18.39 -10.33
C LEU A 135 1.89 18.62 -11.27
N PRO A 136 2.83 19.53 -10.95
CA PRO A 136 4.06 19.67 -11.71
C PRO A 136 4.83 18.36 -11.77
N GLN A 137 5.16 17.92 -12.99
CA GLN A 137 5.94 16.71 -13.21
C GLN A 137 7.44 17.01 -13.06
N THR A 138 8.22 16.04 -12.57
CA THR A 138 9.66 16.16 -12.40
C THR A 138 10.41 15.02 -13.09
N LYS A 139 11.68 15.22 -13.42
CA LYS A 139 12.57 14.10 -13.78
C LYS A 139 12.95 13.36 -12.50
N ALA A 140 12.92 12.03 -12.56
CA ALA A 140 13.35 11.19 -11.45
C ALA A 140 14.85 11.41 -11.17
N GLN A 141 15.19 11.72 -9.92
CA GLN A 141 16.57 11.59 -9.41
C GLN A 141 16.77 10.23 -8.73
N PHE A 142 15.75 9.78 -8.02
CA PHE A 142 15.72 8.47 -7.36
C PHE A 142 14.38 7.80 -7.62
N GLY A 143 14.36 6.49 -7.40
CA GLY A 143 13.15 5.69 -7.39
C GLY A 143 12.86 5.13 -6.01
N PHE A 144 11.57 5.04 -5.67
CA PHE A 144 11.06 4.20 -4.58
C PHE A 144 10.09 3.18 -5.16
N TRP A 145 10.47 1.91 -5.13
CA TRP A 145 9.62 0.81 -5.56
C TRP A 145 9.06 0.09 -4.34
N GLY A 146 7.75 -0.15 -4.28
CA GLY A 146 7.18 -1.00 -3.24
C GLY A 146 5.68 -0.89 -3.04
N VAL A 147 5.25 -1.37 -1.87
CA VAL A 147 3.94 -1.14 -1.25
C VAL A 147 4.06 -0.03 -0.20
N PRO A 148 2.96 0.60 0.25
CA PRO A 148 3.01 1.56 1.35
C PRO A 148 3.70 0.94 2.58
N PRO A 149 4.74 1.57 3.14
CA PRO A 149 5.37 1.09 4.36
C PRO A 149 4.43 1.20 5.57
N ASN A 150 4.53 0.26 6.51
CA ASN A 150 3.95 0.46 7.84
C ASN A 150 4.57 1.69 8.53
N ASP A 151 5.90 1.83 8.45
CA ASP A 151 6.64 3.02 8.88
C ASP A 151 6.77 4.01 7.73
N MET A 152 5.76 4.85 7.53
CA MET A 152 5.73 5.88 6.49
C MET A 152 6.85 6.93 6.64
N GLU A 153 7.42 7.10 7.84
CA GLU A 153 8.47 8.11 8.08
C GLU A 153 9.76 7.83 7.30
N ILE A 154 10.00 6.60 6.85
CA ILE A 154 11.15 6.29 5.98
C ILE A 154 11.10 7.07 4.66
N LEU A 155 9.90 7.44 4.21
CA LEU A 155 9.71 8.16 2.97
C LEU A 155 10.23 9.61 3.06
N ASN A 156 10.34 10.16 4.27
CA ASN A 156 10.88 11.50 4.52
C ASN A 156 12.41 11.58 4.32
N LEU A 157 13.10 10.45 4.13
CA LEU A 157 14.53 10.42 3.83
C LEU A 157 14.84 10.78 2.36
N PHE A 158 13.84 10.73 1.49
CA PHE A 158 13.99 10.86 0.05
C PHE A 158 13.78 12.30 -0.41
N PRO A 159 14.48 12.76 -1.46
CA PRO A 159 14.23 14.07 -2.04
C PRO A 159 12.89 14.11 -2.81
N ASP A 160 12.31 15.30 -2.96
CA ASP A 160 11.00 15.51 -3.58
C ASP A 160 10.89 15.03 -5.03
N ASN A 161 12.00 14.97 -5.75
CA ASN A 161 12.07 14.46 -7.13
C ASN A 161 12.25 12.92 -7.21
N THR A 162 11.98 12.20 -6.12
CA THR A 162 11.90 10.74 -6.13
C THR A 162 10.61 10.27 -6.79
N HIS A 163 10.71 9.44 -7.83
CA HIS A 163 9.54 8.82 -8.46
C HIS A 163 9.09 7.58 -7.68
N VAL A 164 7.79 7.34 -7.66
CA VAL A 164 7.20 6.12 -7.08
C VAL A 164 6.96 5.07 -8.17
N TYR A 165 7.43 3.86 -7.92
CA TYR A 165 7.27 2.67 -8.75
C TYR A 165 6.58 1.55 -7.96
N GLY A 166 6.40 0.39 -8.59
CA GLY A 166 5.81 -0.78 -7.95
C GLY A 166 4.30 -0.66 -7.75
N TRP A 167 3.78 -1.38 -6.75
CA TRP A 167 2.34 -1.54 -6.56
C TRP A 167 1.60 -0.22 -6.31
N ILE A 168 2.24 0.73 -5.61
CA ILE A 168 1.66 2.06 -5.38
C ILE A 168 1.35 2.77 -6.71
N ARG A 169 2.23 2.66 -7.71
CA ARG A 169 1.98 3.24 -9.04
C ARG A 169 0.87 2.50 -9.78
N CYS A 170 0.74 1.19 -9.57
CA CYS A 170 -0.39 0.42 -10.11
C CYS A 170 -1.73 0.85 -9.50
N VAL A 171 -1.75 1.20 -8.22
CA VAL A 171 -2.94 1.79 -7.57
C VAL A 171 -3.31 3.12 -8.21
N GLU A 172 -2.34 4.01 -8.44
CA GLU A 172 -2.61 5.27 -9.14
C GLU A 172 -3.17 5.06 -10.55
N ALA A 173 -2.64 4.07 -11.27
CA ALA A 173 -3.11 3.71 -12.61
C ALA A 173 -4.49 3.01 -12.62
N GLU A 174 -5.08 2.76 -11.45
CA GLU A 174 -6.28 1.94 -11.25
C GLU A 174 -6.14 0.50 -11.79
N THR A 175 -4.92 -0.05 -11.80
CA THR A 175 -4.62 -1.42 -12.25
C THR A 175 -3.77 -2.18 -11.23
N PRO A 176 -4.22 -2.35 -9.97
CA PRO A 176 -3.39 -2.85 -8.87
C PRO A 176 -2.86 -4.29 -9.05
N ALA A 177 -3.41 -5.08 -9.98
CA ALA A 177 -2.93 -6.42 -10.33
C ALA A 177 -1.99 -6.44 -11.57
N ASP A 178 -1.64 -5.28 -12.12
CA ASP A 178 -0.81 -5.14 -13.32
C ASP A 178 0.67 -5.34 -13.01
N ILE A 179 1.10 -6.60 -13.10
CA ILE A 179 2.48 -7.01 -12.86
C ILE A 179 3.47 -6.36 -13.83
N ASP A 180 3.07 -6.10 -15.08
CA ASP A 180 3.97 -5.51 -16.08
C ASP A 180 4.26 -4.05 -15.73
N LEU A 181 3.22 -3.31 -15.32
CA LEU A 181 3.40 -1.97 -14.78
C LEU A 181 4.20 -2.00 -13.47
N GLU A 182 3.94 -2.95 -12.58
CA GLU A 182 4.65 -3.05 -11.30
C GLU A 182 6.15 -3.29 -11.48
N MET A 183 6.53 -4.10 -12.48
CA MET A 183 7.93 -4.43 -12.79
C MET A 183 8.64 -3.37 -13.62
N THR A 184 7.91 -2.42 -14.20
CA THR A 184 8.51 -1.34 -15.01
C THR A 184 9.28 -0.38 -14.10
N ILE A 185 10.52 -0.09 -14.43
CA ILE A 185 11.28 0.98 -13.78
C ILE A 185 12.19 1.67 -14.80
N ASP A 186 12.64 2.87 -14.48
CA ASP A 186 13.64 3.56 -15.30
C ASP A 186 15.03 3.01 -14.95
N GLU A 187 15.71 2.39 -15.93
CA GLU A 187 16.94 1.62 -15.68
C GLU A 187 18.10 2.47 -15.12
N ASP A 188 18.14 3.74 -15.51
CA ASP A 188 19.19 4.70 -15.11
C ASP A 188 18.89 5.41 -13.77
N VAL A 189 17.74 5.12 -13.14
CA VAL A 189 17.32 5.79 -11.90
C VAL A 189 17.71 4.93 -10.69
N PRO A 190 18.62 5.38 -9.81
CA PRO A 190 18.96 4.66 -8.59
C PRO A 190 17.71 4.47 -7.73
N THR A 191 17.33 3.21 -7.53
CA THR A 191 16.03 2.88 -6.91
C THR A 191 16.22 2.10 -5.61
N VAL A 192 15.46 2.50 -4.59
CA VAL A 192 15.26 1.73 -3.37
C VAL A 192 14.06 0.81 -3.56
N PHE A 193 14.26 -0.48 -3.38
CA PHE A 193 13.23 -1.53 -3.49
C PHE A 193 12.83 -1.97 -2.09
N TYR A 194 11.63 -1.56 -1.69
CA TYR A 194 11.06 -1.79 -0.38
C TYR A 194 10.15 -3.02 -0.35
N SER A 195 10.27 -3.82 0.71
CA SER A 195 9.24 -4.76 1.15
C SER A 195 8.96 -4.62 2.64
N GLN A 196 7.70 -4.88 3.02
CA GLN A 196 7.38 -5.26 4.39
C GLN A 196 7.84 -6.70 4.62
N SER A 197 8.40 -7.00 5.79
CA SER A 197 8.76 -8.38 6.14
C SER A 197 7.55 -9.30 6.05
N PHE A 198 7.80 -10.53 5.63
CA PHE A 198 6.80 -11.56 5.34
C PHE A 198 5.84 -11.23 4.17
N CYS A 199 6.07 -10.16 3.42
CA CYS A 199 5.32 -9.89 2.20
C CYS A 199 5.89 -10.68 1.01
N ALA A 200 5.02 -11.29 0.20
CA ALA A 200 5.41 -11.98 -1.04
C ALA A 200 6.11 -11.04 -2.04
N LYS A 201 5.86 -9.72 -1.98
CA LYS A 201 6.53 -8.72 -2.82
C LYS A 201 8.04 -8.63 -2.57
N SER A 202 8.55 -9.16 -1.45
CA SER A 202 9.99 -9.29 -1.18
C SER A 202 10.73 -10.03 -2.31
N GLN A 203 10.09 -11.01 -2.95
CA GLN A 203 10.66 -11.73 -4.09
C GLN A 203 10.92 -10.79 -5.28
N LEU A 204 9.94 -9.97 -5.66
CA LEU A 204 10.06 -9.01 -6.75
C LEU A 204 11.03 -7.89 -6.38
N ALA A 205 10.89 -7.33 -5.17
CA ALA A 205 11.79 -6.28 -4.66
C ALA A 205 13.25 -6.71 -4.76
N LYS A 206 13.57 -7.92 -4.30
CA LYS A 206 14.93 -8.44 -4.30
C LYS A 206 15.44 -8.72 -5.72
N TYR A 207 14.60 -9.31 -6.57
CA TYR A 207 14.94 -9.55 -7.98
C TYR A 207 15.25 -8.25 -8.71
N LEU A 208 14.37 -7.25 -8.61
CA LEU A 208 14.53 -5.96 -9.29
C LEU A 208 15.73 -5.18 -8.74
N ALA A 209 15.95 -5.17 -7.42
CA ALA A 209 17.14 -4.57 -6.82
C ALA A 209 18.43 -5.15 -7.40
N ASN A 210 18.51 -6.48 -7.56
CA ASN A 210 19.67 -7.12 -8.17
C ASN A 210 19.79 -6.78 -9.67
N LYS A 211 18.67 -6.79 -10.41
CA LYS A 211 18.65 -6.51 -11.86
C LYS A 211 19.12 -5.09 -12.18
N TYR A 212 18.73 -4.13 -11.36
CA TYR A 212 18.93 -2.70 -11.61
C TYR A 212 19.96 -2.05 -10.66
N ASN A 213 20.77 -2.87 -9.98
CA ASN A 213 21.80 -2.41 -9.04
C ASN A 213 21.28 -1.42 -7.97
N GLY A 214 20.03 -1.64 -7.54
CA GLY A 214 19.36 -0.83 -6.55
C GLY A 214 19.56 -1.32 -5.12
N LEU A 215 18.97 -0.60 -4.17
CA LEU A 215 19.03 -0.94 -2.76
C LEU A 215 17.79 -1.72 -2.34
N TYR A 216 17.96 -3.00 -1.98
CA TYR A 216 16.90 -3.76 -1.31
C TYR A 216 16.86 -3.44 0.20
N ILE A 217 15.66 -3.12 0.69
CA ILE A 217 15.33 -2.98 2.12
C ILE A 217 14.09 -3.80 2.46
N ASP A 218 14.15 -4.46 3.62
CA ASP A 218 13.04 -5.17 4.24
C ASP A 218 12.86 -4.64 5.66
N ILE A 219 11.62 -4.27 6.02
CA ILE A 219 11.28 -3.70 7.32
C ILE A 219 10.09 -4.46 7.90
N ASP A 220 10.19 -4.88 9.16
CA ASP A 220 9.14 -5.68 9.82
C ASP A 220 8.05 -4.84 10.47
N ASP A 221 8.41 -3.79 11.22
CA ASP A 221 7.45 -2.88 11.85
C ASP A 221 7.87 -1.43 11.60
N TYR A 222 8.95 -1.02 12.27
CA TYR A 222 9.59 0.29 12.13
C TYR A 222 11.04 0.18 11.70
N ALA A 223 11.50 1.14 10.91
CA ALA A 223 12.87 1.15 10.44
C ALA A 223 13.84 1.46 11.59
N SER A 224 14.82 0.58 11.78
CA SER A 224 15.93 0.86 12.69
C SER A 224 16.83 1.99 12.16
N ASN A 225 17.61 2.62 13.05
CA ASN A 225 18.62 3.61 12.64
C ASN A 225 19.61 3.07 11.60
N SER A 226 19.92 1.77 11.66
CA SER A 226 20.78 1.13 10.67
C SER A 226 20.14 1.08 9.28
N ILE A 227 18.83 0.84 9.19
CA ILE A 227 18.11 0.83 7.91
C ILE A 227 18.03 2.25 7.35
N LYS A 228 17.69 3.24 8.19
CA LYS A 228 17.65 4.66 7.80
C LYS A 228 19.00 5.12 7.26
N ALA A 229 20.09 4.85 7.98
CA ALA A 229 21.44 5.19 7.54
C ALA A 229 21.84 4.50 6.21
N LYS A 230 21.40 3.26 5.98
CA LYS A 230 21.63 2.54 4.71
C LYS A 230 20.93 3.22 3.53
N ILE A 231 19.69 3.67 3.73
CA ILE A 231 18.93 4.42 2.72
C ILE A 231 19.62 5.76 2.45
N GLU A 232 19.94 6.53 3.49
CA GLU A 232 20.62 7.82 3.34
C GLU A 232 21.98 7.71 2.64
N ALA A 233 22.77 6.69 2.97
CA ALA A 233 24.04 6.44 2.30
C ALA A 233 23.86 6.15 0.80
N PHE A 234 22.84 5.34 0.45
CA PHE A 234 22.52 5.08 -0.95
C PHE A 234 22.10 6.35 -1.70
N LEU A 235 21.26 7.20 -1.08
CA LEU A 235 20.80 8.46 -1.67
C LEU A 235 21.90 9.53 -1.80
N ARG A 236 22.98 9.44 -1.03
CA ARG A 236 24.10 10.41 -1.08
C ARG A 236 25.24 9.98 -2.01
N LEU A 237 25.40 8.69 -2.24
CA LEU A 237 26.56 8.12 -2.94
C LEU A 237 26.27 7.69 -4.38
N ARG A 238 25.04 7.85 -4.84
CA ARG A 238 24.59 7.48 -6.20
C ARG A 238 24.27 8.70 -7.03
#